data_AF-A0A5A7Q964-F1
#
_entry.id   AF-A0A5A7Q964-F1
#
_cell.length_a   1.000
_cell.length_b   1.000
_cell.length_c   1.000
_cell.angle_alpha   90.00
_cell.angle_beta   90.00
_cell.angle_gamma   90.00
#
_symmetry.space_group_name_H-M   'P 1'
#
loop_
_entity.id
_entity.type
_entity.pdbx_description
1 polymer ?
#
loop_
_entity_poly.entity_id
_entity_poly.type
_entity_poly.pdbx_seq_one_letter_code
_entity_poly.pdbx_strand_id
1 'polypeptide(L)'
;MAKASSIFVSILLFCCWITVSNAKTPVYLNPNQPVHKRIEDLLRRMTLEEKIGQMTQIDRSVATPEVMNKYFIGSVLSGGGSVPAKNASARTWIDMVNDFQKASLSTRLKIPMLYGIDAVHGHNNVYNATIFPHNIGLGATRQIMVPYNYTEFIDGLTSLVKRRVIDLSRIDDAVRRILRVKFVMGLFENPLANYSKIKHLGSQEHRELAREAVRKSLVLLKNGKTVKEKLLPLPKKAPKILVAGTHANNIGNQCGGWTITWQGLSGDITAGTTILKAIENTVDPNTEVVYSENPKTDFLKSNEFSFAIVVVGEPPYAETFGDSLNLTLPENGIKIIENVCTYVKCVVVLITGRPVVIEPYLSEIDALVAAWLPGTEGQGVADVLFGDYDFTGKLARTWFKTVDQLPMNVGDKHYDPLFPFGFGLTTKKGK
;
A
#
# COMPACT_ATOMS: atom_id res chain seq x y z
N MET A 1 58.79 60.12 57.49
CA MET A 1 59.25 59.01 56.61
C MET A 1 58.41 57.79 56.94
N ALA A 2 57.51 57.34 56.06
CA ALA A 2 56.60 56.22 56.33
C ALA A 2 56.29 55.44 55.04
N LYS A 3 56.08 54.13 55.18
CA LYS A 3 55.68 53.21 54.10
C LYS A 3 54.17 53.32 53.84
N ALA A 4 53.74 53.23 52.57
CA ALA A 4 52.38 52.82 52.22
C ALA A 4 52.36 52.14 50.83
N SER A 5 51.47 51.16 50.70
CA SER A 5 51.30 50.24 49.57
C SER A 5 50.94 50.88 48.23
N SER A 6 51.24 50.16 47.13
CA SER A 6 50.51 50.31 45.86
C SER A 6 50.23 48.95 45.20
N ILE A 7 49.39 48.15 45.86
CA ILE A 7 48.71 46.99 45.25
C ILE A 7 47.47 47.53 44.53
N PHE A 8 47.62 48.11 43.33
CA PHE A 8 46.46 48.67 42.61
C PHE A 8 46.48 48.61 41.08
N VAL A 9 47.45 47.91 40.45
CA VAL A 9 47.54 47.80 38.97
C VAL A 9 47.29 46.38 38.45
N SER A 10 47.18 45.37 39.32
CA SER A 10 46.99 43.96 38.91
C SER A 10 45.54 43.44 38.99
N ILE A 11 44.58 44.26 39.44
CA ILE A 11 43.19 43.81 39.68
C ILE A 11 42.26 44.05 38.47
N LEU A 12 42.57 44.99 37.56
CA LEU A 12 41.73 45.26 36.38
C LEU A 12 41.91 44.26 35.20
N LEU A 13 42.88 43.35 35.26
CA LEU A 13 43.15 42.35 34.21
C LEU A 13 42.69 40.93 34.57
N PHE A 14 41.97 40.74 35.68
CA PHE A 14 41.53 39.42 36.18
C PHE A 14 40.00 39.23 36.24
N CYS A 15 39.20 40.12 35.62
CA CYS A 15 37.73 40.03 35.58
C CYS A 15 37.13 39.78 34.18
N CYS A 16 37.94 39.47 33.16
CA CYS A 16 37.48 39.12 31.81
C CYS A 16 37.75 37.64 31.43
N TRP A 17 37.99 36.76 32.41
CA TRP A 17 38.10 35.32 32.16
C TRP A 17 36.79 34.60 32.49
N ILE A 18 36.12 34.19 31.41
CA ILE A 18 35.19 33.06 31.33
C ILE A 18 33.89 33.20 32.14
N THR A 19 32.96 33.95 31.57
CA THR A 19 31.56 33.47 31.49
C THR A 19 31.23 33.09 30.05
N VAL A 20 31.94 32.09 29.52
CA VAL A 20 31.35 31.29 28.43
C VAL A 20 30.14 30.60 29.06
N SER A 21 28.95 31.18 28.85
CA SER A 21 27.69 30.60 29.29
C SER A 21 27.58 29.22 28.66
N ASN A 22 27.82 28.19 29.48
CA ASN A 22 27.73 26.80 29.07
C ASN A 22 26.24 26.47 28.95
N ALA A 23 25.65 26.91 27.83
CA ALA A 23 24.22 26.84 27.55
C ALA A 23 23.79 25.37 27.53
N LYS A 24 23.27 24.89 28.66
CA LYS A 24 22.90 23.49 28.86
C LYS A 24 22.01 23.04 27.72
N THR A 25 22.45 22.00 27.01
CA THR A 25 21.69 21.37 25.92
C THR A 25 20.25 21.12 26.39
N PRO A 26 19.24 21.60 25.65
CA PRO A 26 17.83 21.37 25.99
C PRO A 26 17.54 19.90 26.28
N VAL A 27 16.71 19.63 27.29
CA VAL A 27 16.39 18.26 27.74
C VAL A 27 15.78 17.47 26.59
N TYR A 28 14.98 18.11 25.73
CA TYR A 28 14.38 17.47 24.57
C TYR A 28 15.38 16.98 23.51
N LEU A 29 16.59 17.54 23.45
CA LEU A 29 17.66 17.11 22.53
C LEU A 29 18.56 16.01 23.12
N ASN A 30 18.39 15.63 24.40
CA ASN A 30 19.17 14.57 25.02
C ASN A 30 18.45 13.21 24.86
N PRO A 31 18.98 12.26 24.07
CA PRO A 31 18.34 10.97 23.83
C PRO A 31 18.26 10.08 25.08
N ASN A 32 19.13 10.31 26.07
CA ASN A 32 19.15 9.56 27.32
C ASN A 32 18.09 10.02 28.33
N GLN A 33 17.27 11.03 27.99
CA GLN A 33 16.19 11.51 28.86
C GLN A 33 14.87 10.78 28.55
N PRO A 34 14.07 10.43 29.59
CA PRO A 34 12.76 9.82 29.40
C PRO A 34 11.88 10.63 28.44
N VAL A 35 11.23 9.95 27.49
CA VAL A 35 10.42 10.57 26.43
C VAL A 35 9.42 11.61 26.98
N HIS A 36 8.77 11.34 28.12
CA HIS A 36 7.83 12.31 28.72
C HIS A 36 8.52 13.63 29.14
N LYS A 37 9.76 13.58 29.64
CA LYS A 37 10.52 14.80 29.98
C LYS A 37 10.93 15.57 28.73
N ARG A 38 11.29 14.86 27.66
CA ARG A 38 11.62 15.46 26.36
C ARG A 38 10.40 16.16 25.74
N ILE A 39 9.22 15.55 25.81
CA ILE A 39 7.95 16.14 25.36
C ILE A 39 7.63 17.41 26.15
N GLU A 40 7.61 17.37 27.49
CA GLU A 40 7.23 18.55 28.28
C GLU A 40 8.26 19.68 28.20
N ASP A 41 9.56 19.38 28.08
CA ASP A 41 10.60 20.40 27.84
C ASP A 41 10.43 21.07 26.48
N LEU A 42 10.13 20.30 25.42
CA LEU A 42 9.89 20.85 24.09
C LEU A 42 8.59 21.67 24.05
N LEU A 43 7.48 21.12 24.55
CA LEU A 43 6.15 21.75 24.49
C LEU A 43 6.10 23.10 25.19
N ARG A 44 6.84 23.26 26.29
CA ARG A 44 6.98 24.55 27.02
C ARG A 44 7.79 25.60 26.25
N ARG A 45 8.60 25.19 25.27
CA ARG A 45 9.41 26.07 24.44
C ARG A 45 8.68 26.50 23.15
N MET A 46 7.56 25.86 22.81
CA MET A 46 6.83 26.08 21.56
C MET A 46 5.86 27.27 21.63
N THR A 47 5.83 28.10 20.59
CA THR A 47 4.77 29.10 20.37
C THR A 47 3.46 28.44 19.95
N LEU A 48 2.37 29.21 19.84
CA LEU A 48 1.10 28.69 19.32
C LEU A 48 1.24 28.27 17.85
N GLU A 49 1.97 29.05 17.06
CA GLU A 49 2.25 28.82 15.64
C GLU A 49 3.07 27.54 15.45
N GLU A 50 4.10 27.30 16.26
CA GLU A 50 4.87 26.06 16.24
C GLU A 50 4.01 24.85 16.66
N LYS A 51 3.08 25.02 17.60
CA LYS A 51 2.14 23.96 18.03
C LYS A 51 1.12 23.61 16.94
N ILE A 52 0.52 24.62 16.31
CA ILE A 52 -0.41 24.45 15.19
C ILE A 52 0.32 23.85 13.99
N GLY A 53 1.53 24.33 13.67
CA GLY A 53 2.39 23.76 12.63
C GLY A 53 2.62 22.27 12.82
N GLN A 54 2.86 21.80 14.05
CA GLN A 54 2.97 20.36 14.34
C GLN A 54 1.71 19.55 14.08
N MET A 55 0.51 20.17 14.14
CA MET A 55 -0.77 19.52 13.86
C MET A 55 -1.13 19.50 12.36
N THR A 56 -0.46 20.32 11.54
CA THR A 56 -0.68 20.43 10.10
C THR A 56 0.11 19.38 9.32
N GLN A 57 -0.59 18.64 8.45
CA GLN A 57 0.01 17.79 7.43
C GLN A 57 -0.38 18.27 6.02
N ILE A 58 0.62 18.52 5.17
CA ILE A 58 0.46 19.04 3.79
C ILE A 58 0.93 18.02 2.74
N ASP A 59 0.40 18.05 1.51
CA ASP A 59 0.93 17.20 0.44
C ASP A 59 2.28 17.74 -0.10
N ARG A 60 3.14 16.85 -0.58
CA ARG A 60 4.46 17.18 -1.14
C ARG A 60 4.38 18.21 -2.28
N SER A 61 3.26 18.28 -3.01
CA SER A 61 3.02 19.21 -4.13
C SER A 61 3.16 20.67 -3.72
N VAL A 62 2.74 21.01 -2.50
CA VAL A 62 2.79 22.37 -1.93
C VAL A 62 3.92 22.56 -0.91
N ALA A 63 4.65 21.51 -0.57
CA ALA A 63 5.80 21.58 0.33
C ALA A 63 7.02 22.21 -0.37
N THR A 64 7.56 23.28 0.20
CA THR A 64 8.83 23.92 -0.18
C THR A 64 9.65 24.23 1.08
N PRO A 65 10.98 24.43 0.98
CA PRO A 65 11.78 24.82 2.15
C PRO A 65 11.26 26.07 2.87
N GLU A 66 10.71 27.03 2.12
CA GLU A 66 10.07 28.23 2.68
C GLU A 66 8.80 27.87 3.46
N VAL A 67 7.88 27.10 2.86
CA VAL A 67 6.61 26.68 3.52
C VAL A 67 6.89 25.87 4.79
N MET A 68 7.83 24.93 4.72
CA MET A 68 8.23 24.10 5.86
C MET A 68 8.78 24.94 7.03
N ASN A 69 9.60 25.96 6.73
CA ASN A 69 10.19 26.82 7.74
C ASN A 69 9.18 27.84 8.31
N LYS A 70 8.43 28.52 7.43
CA LYS A 70 7.47 29.59 7.77
C LYS A 70 6.30 29.12 8.63
N TYR A 71 5.79 27.91 8.37
CA TYR A 71 4.61 27.38 9.04
C TYR A 71 4.90 26.23 10.01
N PHE A 72 6.19 25.96 10.31
CA PHE A 72 6.64 24.94 11.28
C PHE A 72 6.03 23.55 11.07
N ILE A 73 5.86 23.16 9.80
CA ILE A 73 5.05 22.03 9.35
C ILE A 73 5.46 20.72 10.03
N GLY A 74 4.50 20.06 10.68
CA GLY A 74 4.68 18.84 11.45
C GLY A 74 4.83 17.59 10.61
N SER A 75 4.18 17.56 9.45
CA SER A 75 4.18 16.39 8.57
C SER A 75 3.98 16.78 7.11
N VAL A 76 4.57 16.01 6.21
CA VAL A 76 4.28 16.05 4.77
C VAL A 76 3.73 14.68 4.38
N LEU A 77 2.86 14.60 3.37
CA LEU A 77 2.49 13.32 2.74
C LEU A 77 2.71 13.30 1.22
N SER A 78 2.74 12.10 0.67
CA SER A 78 2.37 11.84 -0.72
C SER A 78 1.00 11.17 -0.76
N GLY A 79 -0.01 11.85 -1.30
CA GLY A 79 -1.28 11.20 -1.69
C GLY A 79 -1.09 10.21 -2.85
N GLY A 80 -2.16 9.51 -3.25
CA GLY A 80 -2.13 8.51 -4.33
C GLY A 80 -1.62 9.08 -5.67
N GLY A 81 -0.47 8.58 -6.14
CA GLY A 81 0.21 9.09 -7.34
C GLY A 81 0.99 10.41 -7.15
N SER A 82 1.06 10.98 -5.94
CA SER A 82 1.82 12.20 -5.63
C SER A 82 3.33 11.89 -5.51
N VAL A 83 3.98 11.70 -6.65
CA VAL A 83 5.38 11.25 -6.75
C VAL A 83 6.35 12.40 -7.09
N PRO A 84 7.66 12.31 -6.77
CA PRO A 84 8.63 13.34 -7.14
C PRO A 84 8.88 13.43 -8.66
N ALA A 85 8.79 12.30 -9.37
CA ALA A 85 8.84 12.23 -10.84
C ALA A 85 8.23 10.90 -11.33
N LYS A 86 7.85 10.81 -12.61
CA LYS A 86 7.45 9.55 -13.24
C LYS A 86 8.61 8.55 -13.14
N ASN A 87 8.30 7.33 -12.68
CA ASN A 87 9.27 6.24 -12.45
C ASN A 87 10.47 6.64 -11.57
N ALA A 88 10.26 7.55 -10.61
CA ALA A 88 11.32 8.05 -9.73
C ALA A 88 12.04 6.94 -8.97
N SER A 89 13.37 7.01 -8.95
CA SER A 89 14.22 6.07 -8.21
C SER A 89 14.07 6.24 -6.69
N ALA A 90 14.43 5.20 -5.93
CA ALA A 90 14.52 5.28 -4.47
C ALA A 90 15.43 6.43 -3.98
N ARG A 91 16.50 6.73 -4.73
CA ARG A 91 17.38 7.88 -4.46
C ARG A 91 16.62 9.20 -4.59
N THR A 92 15.88 9.39 -5.68
CA THR A 92 15.05 10.58 -5.93
C THR A 92 14.03 10.83 -4.81
N TRP A 93 13.42 9.75 -4.28
CA TRP A 93 12.55 9.84 -3.10
C TRP A 93 13.30 10.25 -1.83
N ILE A 94 14.45 9.63 -1.55
CA ILE A 94 15.29 9.96 -0.38
C ILE A 94 15.78 11.41 -0.45
N ASP A 95 16.20 11.89 -1.62
CA ASP A 95 16.69 13.25 -1.82
C ASP A 95 15.57 14.27 -1.54
N MET A 96 14.38 14.09 -2.12
CA MET A 96 13.20 14.93 -1.83
C MET A 96 12.84 14.97 -0.33
N VAL A 97 12.74 13.80 0.31
CA VAL A 97 12.38 13.70 1.73
C VAL A 97 13.45 14.36 2.61
N ASN A 98 14.73 14.17 2.29
CA ASN A 98 15.84 14.79 3.00
C ASN A 98 15.85 16.32 2.85
N ASP A 99 15.45 16.86 1.70
CA ASP A 99 15.40 18.32 1.50
C ASP A 99 14.26 18.98 2.28
N PHE A 100 13.07 18.38 2.32
CA PHE A 100 12.00 18.81 3.23
C PHE A 100 12.42 18.69 4.71
N GLN A 101 13.14 17.62 5.07
CA GLN A 101 13.61 17.43 6.44
C GLN A 101 14.68 18.47 6.83
N LYS A 102 15.63 18.80 5.96
CA LYS A 102 16.62 19.87 6.20
C LYS A 102 15.93 21.22 6.49
N ALA A 103 14.84 21.53 5.79
CA ALA A 103 14.06 22.74 6.03
C ALA A 103 13.29 22.70 7.37
N SER A 104 12.74 21.55 7.76
CA SER A 104 12.14 21.35 9.09
C SER A 104 13.18 21.52 10.21
N LEU A 105 14.38 20.99 10.02
CA LEU A 105 15.50 21.07 10.95
C LEU A 105 16.21 22.44 11.01
N SER A 106 15.96 23.34 10.06
CA SER A 106 16.47 24.72 10.10
C SER A 106 15.61 25.65 10.96
N THR A 107 14.42 25.20 11.40
CA THR A 107 13.57 25.94 12.34
C THR A 107 14.23 26.09 13.72
N ARG A 108 13.81 27.10 14.48
CA ARG A 108 14.34 27.46 15.80
C ARG A 108 14.44 26.27 16.78
N LEU A 109 13.43 25.41 16.81
CA LEU A 109 13.36 24.24 17.70
C LEU A 109 13.88 22.93 17.06
N LYS A 110 14.18 22.94 15.75
CA LYS A 110 14.69 21.78 14.99
C LYS A 110 13.81 20.53 15.13
N ILE A 111 12.49 20.70 15.16
CA ILE A 111 11.55 19.58 15.25
C ILE A 111 11.49 18.90 13.88
N PRO A 112 11.83 17.62 13.73
CA PRO A 112 11.78 16.93 12.45
C PRO A 112 10.32 16.73 12.01
N MET A 113 10.06 16.82 10.70
CA MET A 113 8.76 16.47 10.12
C MET A 113 8.64 14.95 9.97
N LEU A 114 7.41 14.46 10.07
CA LEU A 114 7.06 13.07 9.76
C LEU A 114 6.59 12.99 8.31
N TYR A 115 7.19 12.13 7.48
CA TYR A 115 6.73 11.91 6.11
C TYR A 115 5.75 10.73 6.06
N GLY A 116 4.54 10.97 5.55
CA GLY A 116 3.49 9.96 5.38
C GLY A 116 3.31 9.53 3.92
N ILE A 117 2.88 8.30 3.71
CA ILE A 117 2.44 7.80 2.40
C ILE A 117 1.52 6.59 2.60
N ASP A 118 0.56 6.40 1.70
CA ASP A 118 -0.42 5.31 1.75
C ASP A 118 0.18 3.96 1.30
N ALA A 119 1.18 3.46 2.04
CA ALA A 119 1.82 2.16 1.80
C ALA A 119 0.92 0.97 2.22
N VAL A 120 -0.27 0.88 1.62
CA VAL A 120 -1.39 0.00 2.06
C VAL A 120 -1.35 -1.43 1.51
N HIS A 121 -0.35 -1.77 0.69
CA HIS A 121 -0.08 -3.14 0.24
C HIS A 121 1.37 -3.24 -0.29
N GLY A 122 2.32 -2.81 0.54
CA GLY A 122 3.68 -2.45 0.11
C GLY A 122 3.79 -0.96 -0.20
N HIS A 123 4.97 -0.51 -0.64
CA HIS A 123 5.26 0.92 -0.88
C HIS A 123 4.73 1.38 -2.25
N ASN A 124 3.44 1.15 -2.46
CA ASN A 124 2.71 1.09 -3.72
C ASN A 124 2.76 2.30 -4.68
N ASN A 125 2.97 3.53 -4.18
CA ASN A 125 3.20 4.72 -5.00
C ASN A 125 4.61 4.76 -5.65
N VAL A 126 5.52 3.86 -5.25
CA VAL A 126 6.91 3.84 -5.73
C VAL A 126 7.07 2.80 -6.84
N TYR A 127 7.58 3.26 -7.99
CA TYR A 127 7.91 2.38 -9.11
C TYR A 127 8.91 1.29 -8.70
N ASN A 128 8.69 0.05 -9.17
CA ASN A 128 9.47 -1.14 -8.79
C ASN A 128 9.39 -1.53 -7.30
N ALA A 129 8.48 -0.97 -6.50
CA ALA A 129 8.15 -1.54 -5.21
C ALA A 129 7.46 -2.91 -5.37
N THR A 130 7.73 -3.84 -4.46
CA THR A 130 6.94 -5.06 -4.32
C THR A 130 5.53 -4.69 -3.87
N ILE A 131 4.52 -5.17 -4.60
CA ILE A 131 3.11 -5.01 -4.26
C ILE A 131 2.58 -6.32 -3.68
N PHE A 132 2.07 -6.26 -2.46
CA PHE A 132 1.43 -7.37 -1.76
C PHE A 132 -0.08 -7.39 -2.06
N PRO A 133 -0.83 -8.41 -1.62
CA PRO A 133 -2.30 -8.35 -1.65
C PRO A 133 -2.87 -7.23 -0.77
N HIS A 134 -4.02 -6.68 -1.17
CA HIS A 134 -4.71 -5.55 -0.53
C HIS A 134 -5.18 -5.80 0.92
N ASN A 135 -5.29 -4.72 1.71
CA ASN A 135 -5.35 -4.75 3.17
C ASN A 135 -6.54 -5.50 3.81
N ILE A 136 -7.79 -5.05 3.59
CA ILE A 136 -9.00 -5.46 4.37
C ILE A 136 -8.76 -5.52 5.91
N GLY A 137 -7.79 -4.77 6.43
CA GLY A 137 -7.14 -5.07 7.70
C GLY A 137 -6.33 -3.93 8.33
N LEU A 138 -7.02 -3.12 9.15
CA LEU A 138 -6.51 -2.21 10.21
C LEU A 138 -6.13 -0.75 9.85
N GLY A 139 -6.16 0.10 10.90
CA GLY A 139 -5.93 1.56 10.96
C GLY A 139 -6.28 2.11 12.36
N ALA A 140 -6.29 3.41 12.71
CA ALA A 140 -5.83 4.64 12.04
C ALA A 140 -5.65 5.78 13.08
N THR A 141 -4.59 6.60 12.99
CA THR A 141 -4.12 7.50 14.08
C THR A 141 -4.41 8.99 13.85
N ARG A 142 -5.17 9.62 14.77
CA ARG A 142 -5.68 11.01 14.75
C ARG A 142 -4.63 12.13 14.48
N GLN A 143 -4.35 12.40 13.21
CA GLN A 143 -3.60 13.55 12.68
C GLN A 143 -4.45 14.23 11.61
N ILE A 144 -4.37 15.57 11.46
CA ILE A 144 -5.21 16.30 10.50
C ILE A 144 -4.50 16.40 9.15
N MET A 145 -4.97 15.60 8.19
CA MET A 145 -4.52 15.61 6.81
C MET A 145 -5.23 16.75 6.05
N VAL A 146 -4.50 17.84 5.76
CA VAL A 146 -5.02 19.03 5.05
C VAL A 146 -4.08 19.35 3.89
N PRO A 147 -4.16 18.58 2.78
CA PRO A 147 -3.09 18.53 1.78
C PRO A 147 -2.84 19.85 1.05
N TYR A 148 -3.88 20.68 0.86
CA TYR A 148 -3.83 21.87 0.00
C TYR A 148 -4.19 23.18 0.73
N ASN A 149 -5.34 23.25 1.41
CA ASN A 149 -5.81 24.48 2.10
C ASN A 149 -5.17 24.68 3.50
N TYR A 150 -3.87 24.45 3.62
CA TYR A 150 -3.19 24.45 4.92
C TYR A 150 -3.11 25.85 5.55
N THR A 151 -3.06 26.92 4.75
CA THR A 151 -3.09 28.31 5.25
C THR A 151 -4.42 28.63 5.92
N GLU A 152 -5.54 28.35 5.23
CA GLU A 152 -6.91 28.52 5.76
C GLU A 152 -7.10 27.74 7.07
N PHE A 153 -6.61 26.49 7.13
CA PHE A 153 -6.62 25.69 8.36
C PHE A 153 -5.81 26.31 9.49
N ILE A 154 -4.57 26.75 9.22
CA ILE A 154 -3.68 27.37 10.22
C ILE A 154 -4.30 28.67 10.75
N ASP A 155 -4.77 29.54 9.86
CA ASP A 155 -5.36 30.83 10.22
C ASP A 155 -6.68 30.66 10.99
N GLY A 156 -7.53 29.74 10.52
CA GLY A 156 -8.79 29.37 11.18
C GLY A 156 -8.56 28.80 12.58
N LEU A 157 -7.69 27.80 12.73
CA LEU A 157 -7.36 27.20 14.03
C LEU A 157 -6.70 28.22 14.98
N THR A 158 -5.80 29.06 14.47
CA THR A 158 -5.17 30.13 15.23
C THR A 158 -6.21 31.13 15.74
N SER A 159 -7.17 31.52 14.90
CA SER A 159 -8.28 32.40 15.26
C SER A 159 -9.17 31.78 16.35
N LEU A 160 -9.53 30.49 16.23
CA LEU A 160 -10.36 29.78 17.20
C LEU A 160 -9.68 29.66 18.58
N VAL A 161 -8.37 29.43 18.63
CA VAL A 161 -7.60 29.40 19.89
C VAL A 161 -7.46 30.80 20.49
N LYS A 162 -7.13 31.82 19.68
CA LYS A 162 -7.04 33.23 20.15
C LYS A 162 -8.38 33.76 20.67
N ARG A 163 -9.51 33.31 20.10
CA ARG A 163 -10.87 33.61 20.56
C ARG A 163 -11.35 32.73 21.72
N ARG A 164 -10.52 31.80 22.23
CA ARG A 164 -10.83 30.83 23.30
C ARG A 164 -12.01 29.89 22.99
N VAL A 165 -12.32 29.67 21.71
CA VAL A 165 -13.28 28.65 21.27
C VAL A 165 -12.67 27.25 21.38
N ILE A 166 -11.36 27.15 21.16
CA ILE A 166 -10.56 25.95 21.41
C ILE A 166 -9.55 26.25 22.52
N ASP A 167 -9.59 25.47 23.60
CA ASP A 167 -8.68 25.61 24.72
C ASP A 167 -7.23 25.22 24.34
N LEU A 168 -6.23 25.95 24.82
CA LEU A 168 -4.82 25.67 24.55
C LEU A 168 -4.41 24.27 25.05
N SER A 169 -5.03 23.76 26.11
CA SER A 169 -4.83 22.40 26.62
C SER A 169 -5.20 21.31 25.59
N ARG A 170 -6.16 21.58 24.70
CA ARG A 170 -6.55 20.67 23.60
C ARG A 170 -5.47 20.61 22.52
N ILE A 171 -4.89 21.77 22.18
CA ILE A 171 -3.73 21.88 21.28
C ILE A 171 -2.53 21.16 21.89
N ASP A 172 -2.26 21.40 23.17
CA ASP A 172 -1.16 20.76 23.89
C ASP A 172 -1.30 19.23 23.99
N ASP A 173 -2.49 18.67 24.20
CA ASP A 173 -2.72 17.21 24.10
C ASP A 173 -2.44 16.67 22.69
N ALA A 174 -2.88 17.36 21.65
CA ALA A 174 -2.63 16.94 20.26
C ALA A 174 -1.13 16.93 19.95
N VAL A 175 -0.41 18.01 20.28
CA VAL A 175 1.04 18.12 20.09
C VAL A 175 1.80 17.10 20.95
N ARG A 176 1.38 16.85 22.21
CA ARG A 176 1.97 15.77 23.04
C ARG A 176 1.91 14.40 22.37
N ARG A 177 0.79 14.07 21.71
CA ARG A 177 0.62 12.79 20.99
C ARG A 177 1.55 12.69 19.78
N ILE A 178 1.64 13.77 18.99
CA ILE A 178 2.51 13.84 17.81
C ILE A 178 3.98 13.76 18.21
N LEU A 179 4.41 14.57 19.18
CA LEU A 179 5.78 14.54 19.71
C LEU A 179 6.12 13.17 20.33
N ARG A 180 5.18 12.51 21.01
CA ARG A 180 5.38 11.16 21.55
C ARG A 180 5.73 10.16 20.44
N VAL A 181 5.01 10.16 19.33
CA VAL A 181 5.34 9.28 18.18
C VAL A 181 6.75 9.59 17.67
N LYS A 182 7.06 10.87 17.41
CA LYS A 182 8.36 11.30 16.88
C LYS A 182 9.54 10.93 17.80
N PHE A 183 9.40 11.08 19.12
CA PHE A 183 10.44 10.68 20.08
C PHE A 183 10.54 9.15 20.23
N VAL A 184 9.42 8.42 20.32
CA VAL A 184 9.43 6.95 20.49
C VAL A 184 10.02 6.25 19.27
N MET A 185 9.77 6.74 18.05
CA MET A 185 10.33 6.17 16.82
C MET A 185 11.79 6.60 16.54
N GLY A 186 12.41 7.41 17.42
CA GLY A 186 13.79 7.89 17.25
C GLY A 186 13.99 8.92 16.12
N LEU A 187 12.94 9.65 15.73
CA LEU A 187 12.99 10.59 14.60
C LEU A 187 13.85 11.83 14.91
N PHE A 188 14.00 12.19 16.18
CA PHE A 188 14.91 13.27 16.59
C PHE A 188 16.39 12.85 16.49
N GLU A 189 16.68 11.56 16.62
CA GLU A 189 18.02 10.99 16.54
C GLU A 189 18.40 10.63 15.09
N ASN A 190 17.44 10.14 14.30
CA ASN A 190 17.63 9.71 12.92
C ASN A 190 16.63 10.41 11.97
N PRO A 191 16.69 11.75 11.82
CA PRO A 191 15.71 12.48 11.02
C PRO A 191 15.87 12.28 9.51
N LEU A 192 17.08 12.02 9.02
CA LEU A 192 17.39 11.89 7.59
C LEU A 192 17.28 10.44 7.11
N ALA A 193 16.74 10.25 5.91
CA ALA A 193 16.61 8.96 5.25
C ALA A 193 17.98 8.42 4.79
N ASN A 194 18.19 7.12 5.00
CA ASN A 194 19.47 6.45 4.84
C ASN A 194 19.57 5.74 3.47
N TYR A 195 20.46 6.23 2.60
CA TYR A 195 20.70 5.67 1.26
C TYR A 195 21.05 4.17 1.23
N SER A 196 21.63 3.60 2.31
CA SER A 196 21.92 2.16 2.38
C SER A 196 20.65 1.27 2.37
N LYS A 197 19.47 1.86 2.60
CA LYS A 197 18.18 1.16 2.57
C LYS A 197 17.60 1.00 1.16
N ILE A 198 18.14 1.68 0.15
CA ILE A 198 17.70 1.59 -1.26
C ILE A 198 17.62 0.14 -1.74
N LYS A 199 18.58 -0.72 -1.33
CA LYS A 199 18.65 -2.14 -1.71
C LYS A 199 17.43 -2.99 -1.34
N HIS A 200 16.55 -2.50 -0.46
CA HIS A 200 15.34 -3.22 -0.07
C HIS A 200 14.16 -2.95 -1.02
N LEU A 201 14.17 -1.88 -1.82
CA LEU A 201 13.10 -1.58 -2.75
C LEU A 201 13.06 -2.62 -3.87
N GLY A 202 11.94 -3.34 -3.99
CA GLY A 202 11.74 -4.36 -5.03
C GLY A 202 12.67 -5.58 -4.91
N SER A 203 13.23 -5.82 -3.72
CA SER A 203 14.20 -6.90 -3.49
C SER A 203 13.60 -8.28 -3.76
N GLN A 204 14.44 -9.21 -4.21
CA GLN A 204 14.03 -10.58 -4.54
C GLN A 204 13.39 -11.29 -3.34
N GLU A 205 13.94 -11.11 -2.13
CA GLU A 205 13.39 -11.64 -0.87
C GLU A 205 11.94 -11.17 -0.62
N HIS A 206 11.65 -9.88 -0.85
CA HIS A 206 10.30 -9.35 -0.71
C HIS A 206 9.36 -9.85 -1.82
N ARG A 207 9.86 -10.01 -3.06
CA ARG A 207 9.09 -10.60 -4.16
C ARG A 207 8.77 -12.07 -3.91
N GLU A 208 9.68 -12.84 -3.31
CA GLU A 208 9.41 -14.23 -2.90
C GLU A 208 8.35 -14.32 -1.79
N LEU A 209 8.39 -13.40 -0.82
CA LEU A 209 7.35 -13.28 0.21
C LEU A 209 6.00 -12.84 -0.38
N ALA A 210 5.98 -11.94 -1.37
CA ALA A 210 4.75 -11.55 -2.06
C ALA A 210 4.20 -12.70 -2.93
N ARG A 211 5.05 -13.44 -3.66
CA ARG A 211 4.68 -14.70 -4.35
C ARG A 211 4.06 -15.71 -3.38
N GLU A 212 4.60 -15.81 -2.16
CA GLU A 212 4.01 -16.63 -1.09
C GLU A 212 2.62 -16.14 -0.66
N ALA A 213 2.48 -14.84 -0.42
CA ALA A 213 1.21 -14.22 -0.05
C ALA A 213 0.15 -14.44 -1.15
N VAL A 214 0.55 -14.35 -2.43
CA VAL A 214 -0.30 -14.70 -3.58
C VAL A 214 -0.77 -16.15 -3.47
N ARG A 215 0.12 -17.16 -3.52
CA ARG A 215 -0.32 -18.57 -3.54
C ARG A 215 -1.21 -18.97 -2.34
N LYS A 216 -1.05 -18.30 -1.20
CA LYS A 216 -1.87 -18.50 0.02
C LYS A 216 -3.22 -17.75 0.01
N SER A 217 -3.38 -16.68 -0.77
CA SER A 217 -4.64 -15.93 -0.84
C SER A 217 -5.68 -16.56 -1.77
N LEU A 218 -5.22 -17.32 -2.77
CA LEU A 218 -6.05 -17.89 -3.83
C LEU A 218 -7.06 -18.90 -3.26
N VAL A 219 -8.35 -18.69 -3.56
CA VAL A 219 -9.43 -19.56 -3.12
C VAL A 219 -10.00 -20.33 -4.31
N LEU A 220 -9.88 -21.66 -4.27
CA LEU A 220 -10.47 -22.53 -5.26
C LEU A 220 -11.97 -22.70 -4.97
N LEU A 221 -12.82 -22.17 -5.84
CA LEU A 221 -14.28 -22.17 -5.68
C LEU A 221 -14.94 -23.37 -6.36
N LYS A 222 -14.44 -23.75 -7.53
CA LYS A 222 -14.91 -24.91 -8.32
C LYS A 222 -13.73 -25.65 -8.92
N ASN A 223 -13.80 -26.98 -9.01
CA ASN A 223 -12.79 -27.80 -9.68
C ASN A 223 -13.40 -29.10 -10.23
N GLY A 224 -14.16 -28.99 -11.32
CA GLY A 224 -14.94 -30.06 -11.94
C GLY A 224 -16.40 -29.65 -12.17
N LYS A 225 -16.98 -30.00 -13.33
CA LYS A 225 -18.43 -29.86 -13.57
C LYS A 225 -19.25 -30.88 -12.77
N THR A 226 -18.67 -32.04 -12.50
CA THR A 226 -19.20 -33.04 -11.56
C THR A 226 -18.20 -33.31 -10.41
N VAL A 227 -18.68 -33.90 -9.31
CA VAL A 227 -17.86 -34.21 -8.11
C VAL A 227 -16.72 -35.21 -8.40
N LYS A 228 -16.80 -35.96 -9.51
CA LYS A 228 -15.80 -36.96 -9.92
C LYS A 228 -14.71 -36.37 -10.82
N GLU A 229 -15.01 -35.30 -11.54
CA GLU A 229 -14.06 -34.63 -12.42
C GLU A 229 -13.23 -33.62 -11.66
N LYS A 230 -11.97 -33.43 -12.07
CA LYS A 230 -11.10 -32.36 -11.59
C LYS A 230 -10.27 -31.87 -12.77
N LEU A 231 -10.04 -30.55 -12.83
CA LEU A 231 -9.18 -29.92 -13.82
C LEU A 231 -7.84 -29.48 -13.19
N LEU A 232 -7.86 -28.99 -11.95
CA LEU A 232 -6.67 -28.58 -11.22
C LEU A 232 -6.15 -29.69 -10.30
N PRO A 233 -4.82 -29.88 -10.19
CA PRO A 233 -3.78 -29.12 -10.89
C PRO A 233 -3.64 -29.47 -12.38
N LEU A 234 -3.33 -28.47 -13.19
CA LEU A 234 -3.07 -28.61 -14.63
C LEU A 234 -1.73 -29.31 -14.87
N PRO A 235 -1.61 -30.15 -15.91
CA PRO A 235 -0.32 -30.71 -16.29
C PRO A 235 0.57 -29.61 -16.89
N LYS A 236 1.82 -29.52 -16.41
CA LYS A 236 2.82 -28.60 -16.97
C LYS A 236 3.20 -28.91 -18.41
N LYS A 237 3.01 -30.16 -18.85
CA LYS A 237 3.28 -30.61 -20.22
C LYS A 237 1.97 -30.90 -20.94
N ALA A 238 1.74 -30.17 -22.02
CA ALA A 238 0.64 -30.40 -22.96
C ALA A 238 1.11 -30.02 -24.38
N PRO A 239 0.49 -30.51 -25.46
CA PRO A 239 0.86 -30.08 -26.81
C PRO A 239 0.66 -28.56 -27.03
N LYS A 240 -0.52 -28.05 -26.65
CA LYS A 240 -0.94 -26.66 -26.91
C LYS A 240 -1.95 -26.22 -25.84
N ILE A 241 -1.76 -25.02 -25.28
CA ILE A 241 -2.66 -24.44 -24.27
C ILE A 241 -3.06 -23.01 -24.65
N LEU A 242 -4.24 -22.59 -24.20
CA LEU A 242 -4.72 -21.22 -24.38
C LEU A 242 -4.59 -20.43 -23.07
N VAL A 243 -4.08 -19.21 -23.16
CA VAL A 243 -4.22 -18.19 -22.11
C VAL A 243 -5.03 -17.03 -22.70
N ALA A 244 -6.11 -16.66 -22.04
CA ALA A 244 -7.06 -15.66 -22.51
C ALA A 244 -7.55 -14.74 -21.40
N GLY A 245 -8.25 -13.68 -21.77
CA GLY A 245 -8.86 -12.72 -20.84
C GLY A 245 -8.06 -11.44 -20.65
N THR A 246 -8.79 -10.34 -20.43
CA THR A 246 -8.30 -8.96 -20.29
C THR A 246 -7.34 -8.71 -19.13
N HIS A 247 -7.18 -9.69 -18.23
CA HIS A 247 -6.31 -9.60 -17.05
C HIS A 247 -5.09 -10.52 -17.14
N ALA A 248 -4.99 -11.39 -18.16
CA ALA A 248 -3.94 -12.39 -18.24
C ALA A 248 -2.54 -11.77 -18.40
N ASN A 249 -2.39 -10.77 -19.28
CA ASN A 249 -1.12 -10.09 -19.51
C ASN A 249 -1.15 -8.61 -19.08
N ASN A 250 -1.73 -8.32 -17.92
CA ASN A 250 -1.98 -6.94 -17.48
C ASN A 250 -1.57 -6.75 -16.01
N ILE A 251 -0.32 -6.33 -15.77
CA ILE A 251 0.24 -6.19 -14.42
C ILE A 251 -0.53 -5.16 -13.58
N GLY A 252 -1.01 -4.09 -14.22
CA GLY A 252 -1.85 -3.08 -13.58
C GLY A 252 -3.19 -3.62 -13.08
N ASN A 253 -3.91 -4.39 -13.89
CA ASN A 253 -5.18 -4.99 -13.50
C ASN A 253 -5.04 -5.98 -12.34
N GLN A 254 -3.97 -6.80 -12.30
CA GLN A 254 -3.75 -7.73 -11.17
C GLN A 254 -3.26 -7.04 -9.89
N CYS A 255 -2.80 -5.79 -9.94
CA CYS A 255 -2.53 -4.99 -8.74
C CYS A 255 -3.76 -4.21 -8.26
N GLY A 256 -4.61 -3.73 -9.19
CA GLY A 256 -5.80 -2.95 -8.87
C GLY A 256 -5.49 -1.53 -8.40
N GLY A 257 -6.39 -0.97 -7.58
CA GLY A 257 -6.27 0.39 -7.05
C GLY A 257 -5.05 0.62 -6.17
N TRP A 258 -4.75 1.89 -5.87
CA TRP A 258 -3.61 2.30 -5.05
C TRP A 258 -2.28 1.66 -5.51
N THR A 259 -2.03 1.61 -6.81
CA THR A 259 -0.79 1.06 -7.39
C THR A 259 -0.25 2.02 -8.44
N ILE A 260 0.89 2.64 -8.16
CA ILE A 260 1.52 3.75 -8.91
C ILE A 260 0.68 5.04 -8.97
N THR A 261 -0.64 4.93 -9.14
CA THR A 261 -1.63 6.01 -9.07
C THR A 261 -2.71 5.67 -8.06
N TRP A 262 -3.50 6.67 -7.67
CA TRP A 262 -4.62 6.54 -6.74
C TRP A 262 -5.63 5.44 -7.15
N GLN A 263 -6.19 5.56 -8.36
CA GLN A 263 -7.17 4.61 -8.90
C GLN A 263 -6.53 3.30 -9.43
N GLY A 264 -5.19 3.23 -9.47
CA GLY A 264 -4.49 2.27 -10.31
C GLY A 264 -4.61 2.61 -11.80
N LEU A 265 -4.00 1.79 -12.64
CA LEU A 265 -4.02 1.91 -14.11
C LEU A 265 -3.91 0.52 -14.72
N SER A 266 -4.52 0.31 -15.88
CA SER A 266 -4.30 -0.89 -16.70
C SER A 266 -3.00 -0.81 -17.49
N GLY A 267 -2.44 -1.97 -17.87
CA GLY A 267 -1.25 -2.10 -18.70
C GLY A 267 0.03 -2.31 -17.90
N ASP A 268 1.18 -2.06 -18.53
CA ASP A 268 2.51 -2.15 -17.91
C ASP A 268 2.84 -0.88 -17.11
N ILE A 269 2.56 -0.92 -15.81
CA ILE A 269 2.67 0.24 -14.90
C ILE A 269 3.86 0.13 -13.92
N THR A 270 4.35 -1.08 -13.66
CA THR A 270 5.44 -1.36 -12.72
C THR A 270 6.03 -2.74 -12.97
N ALA A 271 7.28 -2.95 -12.57
CA ALA A 271 7.97 -4.22 -12.75
C ALA A 271 7.39 -5.35 -11.87
N GLY A 272 6.96 -6.43 -12.52
CA GLY A 272 6.43 -7.65 -11.91
C GLY A 272 6.28 -8.77 -12.94
N THR A 273 5.61 -9.85 -12.55
CA THR A 273 5.29 -10.99 -13.42
C THR A 273 3.78 -11.05 -13.65
N THR A 274 3.35 -10.92 -14.90
CA THR A 274 1.94 -11.12 -15.28
C THR A 274 1.53 -12.60 -15.16
N ILE A 275 0.24 -12.89 -15.08
CA ILE A 275 -0.23 -14.29 -15.01
C ILE A 275 0.11 -15.05 -16.30
N LEU A 276 0.03 -14.43 -17.49
CA LEU A 276 0.55 -15.00 -18.74
C LEU A 276 2.04 -15.36 -18.59
N LYS A 277 2.86 -14.42 -18.12
CA LYS A 277 4.30 -14.65 -18.02
C LYS A 277 4.63 -15.73 -16.98
N ALA A 278 3.87 -15.80 -15.89
CA ALA A 278 3.95 -16.89 -14.93
C ALA A 278 3.64 -18.26 -15.55
N ILE A 279 2.62 -18.36 -16.40
CA ILE A 279 2.26 -19.59 -17.09
C ILE A 279 3.39 -20.02 -18.05
N GLU A 280 3.89 -19.10 -18.88
CA GLU A 280 5.04 -19.34 -19.78
C GLU A 280 6.28 -19.85 -19.02
N ASN A 281 6.56 -19.29 -17.84
CA ASN A 281 7.69 -19.69 -17.00
C ASN A 281 7.50 -21.07 -16.31
N THR A 282 6.29 -21.63 -16.31
CA THR A 282 5.92 -22.79 -15.48
C THR A 282 5.70 -24.08 -16.29
N VAL A 283 5.32 -23.97 -17.57
CA VAL A 283 5.08 -25.12 -18.45
C VAL A 283 6.37 -25.79 -18.94
N ASP A 284 6.26 -27.04 -19.41
CA ASP A 284 7.34 -27.74 -20.12
C ASP A 284 7.70 -26.94 -21.38
N PRO A 285 9.00 -26.72 -21.72
CA PRO A 285 9.42 -25.94 -22.88
C PRO A 285 8.88 -26.40 -24.25
N ASN A 286 8.33 -27.62 -24.34
CA ASN A 286 7.67 -28.15 -25.54
C ASN A 286 6.16 -27.86 -25.58
N THR A 287 5.61 -27.16 -24.59
CA THR A 287 4.19 -26.77 -24.53
C THR A 287 3.99 -25.45 -25.26
N GLU A 288 3.23 -25.46 -26.36
CA GLU A 288 2.88 -24.23 -27.05
C GLU A 288 1.87 -23.42 -26.22
N VAL A 289 2.30 -22.27 -25.68
CA VAL A 289 1.43 -21.31 -24.99
C VAL A 289 0.93 -20.28 -26.00
N VAL A 290 -0.37 -20.28 -26.28
CA VAL A 290 -0.99 -19.27 -27.15
C VAL A 290 -1.73 -18.25 -26.31
N TYR A 291 -1.34 -16.97 -26.43
CA TYR A 291 -2.09 -15.86 -25.84
C TYR A 291 -3.09 -15.28 -26.85
N SER A 292 -4.34 -15.13 -26.42
CA SER A 292 -5.35 -14.35 -27.14
C SER A 292 -6.29 -13.69 -26.13
N GLU A 293 -6.26 -12.36 -26.04
CA GLU A 293 -7.02 -11.64 -25.00
C GLU A 293 -8.53 -11.89 -25.08
N ASN A 294 -9.08 -11.83 -26.30
CA ASN A 294 -10.50 -12.07 -26.58
C ASN A 294 -10.66 -12.98 -27.81
N PRO A 295 -10.51 -14.32 -27.66
CA PRO A 295 -10.52 -15.26 -28.76
C PRO A 295 -11.93 -15.45 -29.34
N LYS A 296 -12.05 -15.39 -30.67
CA LYS A 296 -13.31 -15.69 -31.37
C LYS A 296 -13.59 -17.20 -31.39
N THR A 297 -14.86 -17.57 -31.50
CA THR A 297 -15.33 -18.97 -31.52
C THR A 297 -14.63 -19.83 -32.58
N ASP A 298 -14.37 -19.27 -33.76
CA ASP A 298 -13.81 -20.04 -34.87
C ASP A 298 -12.32 -20.32 -34.64
N PHE A 299 -11.62 -19.40 -33.99
CA PHE A 299 -10.25 -19.61 -33.52
C PHE A 299 -10.18 -20.73 -32.47
N LEU A 300 -11.13 -20.76 -31.53
CA LEU A 300 -11.24 -21.83 -30.52
C LEU A 300 -11.54 -23.20 -31.14
N LYS A 301 -12.42 -23.25 -32.15
CA LYS A 301 -12.76 -24.50 -32.87
C LYS A 301 -11.63 -25.01 -33.76
N SER A 302 -10.83 -24.11 -34.33
CA SER A 302 -9.75 -24.46 -35.27
C SER A 302 -8.41 -24.76 -34.59
N ASN A 303 -8.31 -24.59 -33.27
CA ASN A 303 -7.10 -24.86 -32.49
C ASN A 303 -7.41 -25.88 -31.39
N GLU A 304 -6.83 -27.08 -31.49
CA GLU A 304 -6.99 -28.15 -30.51
C GLU A 304 -6.23 -27.84 -29.20
N PHE A 305 -6.81 -26.98 -28.36
CA PHE A 305 -6.26 -26.65 -27.04
C PHE A 305 -6.53 -27.76 -26.02
N SER A 306 -5.50 -28.17 -25.28
CA SER A 306 -5.62 -29.18 -24.22
C SER A 306 -6.44 -28.67 -23.02
N PHE A 307 -6.30 -27.38 -22.72
CA PHE A 307 -7.10 -26.63 -21.74
C PHE A 307 -6.88 -25.12 -21.96
N ALA A 308 -7.73 -24.31 -21.34
CA ALA A 308 -7.63 -22.86 -21.34
C ALA A 308 -7.53 -22.29 -19.91
N ILE A 309 -6.74 -21.22 -19.76
CA ILE A 309 -6.66 -20.39 -18.56
C ILE A 309 -7.24 -19.01 -18.91
N VAL A 310 -8.40 -18.70 -18.38
CA VAL A 310 -9.14 -17.46 -18.63
C VAL A 310 -8.98 -16.53 -17.43
N VAL A 311 -8.32 -15.39 -17.61
CA VAL A 311 -8.03 -14.43 -16.53
C VAL A 311 -8.80 -13.14 -16.78
N VAL A 312 -9.85 -12.91 -16.00
CA VAL A 312 -10.78 -11.77 -16.14
C VAL A 312 -11.13 -11.21 -14.76
N GLY A 313 -11.72 -10.02 -14.71
CA GLY A 313 -11.82 -9.30 -13.44
C GLY A 313 -12.47 -7.93 -13.50
N GLU A 314 -12.49 -7.28 -12.35
CA GLU A 314 -12.79 -5.84 -12.22
C GLU A 314 -11.57 -5.01 -12.69
N PRO A 315 -11.77 -3.87 -13.36
CA PRO A 315 -10.68 -2.92 -13.59
C PRO A 315 -10.18 -2.31 -12.26
N PRO A 316 -8.98 -1.69 -12.23
CA PRO A 316 -8.51 -0.93 -11.06
C PRO A 316 -9.51 0.15 -10.62
N TYR A 317 -9.75 0.23 -9.31
CA TYR A 317 -10.53 1.29 -8.66
C TYR A 317 -10.05 1.54 -7.23
N ALA A 318 -10.32 2.73 -6.71
CA ALA A 318 -10.14 3.11 -5.30
C ALA A 318 -11.29 4.00 -4.81
N GLU A 319 -11.68 3.79 -3.55
CA GLU A 319 -12.71 4.59 -2.85
C GLU A 319 -14.03 4.67 -3.64
N THR A 320 -14.66 5.84 -3.76
CA THR A 320 -15.98 6.04 -4.38
C THR A 320 -16.08 5.53 -5.82
N PHE A 321 -14.97 5.47 -6.56
CA PHE A 321 -14.96 4.90 -7.92
C PHE A 321 -15.14 3.38 -7.93
N GLY A 322 -14.97 2.72 -6.79
CA GLY A 322 -15.31 1.32 -6.57
C GLY A 322 -16.77 1.07 -6.21
N ASP A 323 -17.56 2.09 -5.88
CA ASP A 323 -18.95 1.89 -5.47
C ASP A 323 -19.79 1.33 -6.62
N SER A 324 -20.43 0.19 -6.38
CA SER A 324 -21.26 -0.50 -7.37
C SER A 324 -22.43 -1.20 -6.71
N LEU A 325 -23.62 -1.03 -7.28
CA LEU A 325 -24.87 -1.68 -6.86
C LEU A 325 -25.12 -3.01 -7.59
N ASN A 326 -24.42 -3.27 -8.70
CA ASN A 326 -24.64 -4.47 -9.52
C ASN A 326 -23.57 -5.56 -9.31
N LEU A 327 -22.35 -5.19 -8.89
CA LEU A 327 -21.23 -6.09 -8.64
C LEU A 327 -20.98 -7.12 -9.77
N THR A 328 -21.23 -6.73 -11.02
CA THR A 328 -21.03 -7.56 -12.21
C THR A 328 -19.64 -7.36 -12.80
N LEU A 329 -19.05 -8.43 -13.35
CA LEU A 329 -17.86 -8.31 -14.19
C LEU A 329 -18.14 -7.45 -15.44
N PRO A 330 -17.12 -6.77 -16.01
CA PRO A 330 -17.26 -6.09 -17.30
C PRO A 330 -17.70 -7.06 -18.41
N GLU A 331 -18.55 -6.58 -19.32
CA GLU A 331 -19.18 -7.38 -20.38
C GLU A 331 -18.19 -8.21 -21.21
N ASN A 332 -17.03 -7.63 -21.55
CA ASN A 332 -15.97 -8.36 -22.26
C ASN A 332 -15.45 -9.56 -21.48
N GLY A 333 -15.32 -9.46 -20.15
CA GLY A 333 -14.87 -10.57 -19.31
C GLY A 333 -15.86 -11.73 -19.30
N ILE A 334 -17.16 -11.43 -19.22
CA ILE A 334 -18.25 -12.41 -19.30
C ILE A 334 -18.21 -13.14 -20.65
N LYS A 335 -18.20 -12.38 -21.75
CA LYS A 335 -18.15 -12.95 -23.12
C LYS A 335 -16.92 -13.83 -23.36
N ILE A 336 -15.78 -13.53 -22.73
CA ILE A 336 -14.58 -14.36 -22.85
C ILE A 336 -14.74 -15.68 -22.08
N ILE A 337 -15.36 -15.66 -20.89
CA ILE A 337 -15.72 -16.88 -20.15
C ILE A 337 -16.63 -17.76 -21.02
N GLU A 338 -17.77 -17.21 -21.47
CA GLU A 338 -18.79 -17.94 -22.24
C GLU A 338 -18.19 -18.57 -23.51
N ASN A 339 -17.45 -17.78 -24.29
CA ASN A 339 -16.81 -18.25 -25.51
C ASN A 339 -15.78 -19.35 -25.24
N VAL A 340 -14.86 -19.16 -24.29
CA VAL A 340 -13.75 -20.10 -24.07
C VAL A 340 -14.24 -21.39 -23.40
N CYS A 341 -15.01 -21.27 -22.31
CA CYS A 341 -15.45 -22.41 -21.50
C CYS A 341 -16.49 -23.31 -22.19
N THR A 342 -17.17 -22.81 -23.23
CA THR A 342 -18.05 -23.60 -24.09
C THR A 342 -17.27 -24.57 -24.99
N TYR A 343 -16.10 -24.17 -25.52
CA TYR A 343 -15.35 -24.95 -26.51
C TYR A 343 -14.10 -25.66 -25.96
N VAL A 344 -13.52 -25.18 -24.86
CA VAL A 344 -12.28 -25.71 -24.28
C VAL A 344 -12.44 -25.84 -22.77
N LYS A 345 -11.96 -26.95 -22.18
CA LYS A 345 -11.93 -27.12 -20.72
C LYS A 345 -11.19 -25.96 -20.06
N CYS A 346 -11.86 -25.20 -19.21
CA CYS A 346 -11.35 -23.90 -18.75
C CYS A 346 -11.16 -23.83 -17.23
N VAL A 347 -10.08 -23.18 -16.80
CA VAL A 347 -10.02 -22.56 -15.47
C VAL A 347 -10.22 -21.05 -15.63
N VAL A 348 -11.20 -20.50 -14.90
CA VAL A 348 -11.40 -19.06 -14.76
C VAL A 348 -10.69 -18.57 -13.50
N VAL A 349 -9.82 -17.59 -13.67
CA VAL A 349 -9.09 -16.90 -12.60
C VAL A 349 -9.68 -15.50 -12.48
N LEU A 350 -10.42 -15.24 -11.41
CA LEU A 350 -11.09 -13.97 -11.13
C LEU A 350 -10.18 -13.00 -10.38
N ILE A 351 -9.86 -11.88 -11.02
CA ILE A 351 -9.10 -10.77 -10.45
C ILE A 351 -10.10 -9.70 -9.97
N THR A 352 -10.34 -9.61 -8.67
CA THR A 352 -11.46 -8.83 -8.11
C THR A 352 -11.12 -8.29 -6.73
N GLY A 353 -11.60 -7.10 -6.37
CA GLY A 353 -11.43 -6.57 -5.01
C GLY A 353 -12.38 -7.20 -3.97
N ARG A 354 -13.37 -7.96 -4.43
CA ARG A 354 -14.54 -8.41 -3.66
C ARG A 354 -15.27 -9.56 -4.39
N PRO A 355 -16.18 -10.29 -3.71
CA PRO A 355 -17.14 -11.15 -4.38
C PRO A 355 -17.97 -10.39 -5.44
N VAL A 356 -18.20 -11.04 -6.58
CA VAL A 356 -18.93 -10.51 -7.75
C VAL A 356 -19.98 -11.52 -8.22
N VAL A 357 -20.96 -11.06 -9.02
CA VAL A 357 -21.94 -11.93 -9.68
C VAL A 357 -21.20 -12.94 -10.57
N ILE A 358 -21.32 -14.22 -10.24
CA ILE A 358 -20.69 -15.33 -10.98
C ILE A 358 -21.59 -16.55 -11.16
N GLU A 359 -22.66 -16.69 -10.35
CA GLU A 359 -23.58 -17.83 -10.38
C GLU A 359 -24.12 -18.20 -11.78
N PRO A 360 -24.55 -17.23 -12.63
CA PRO A 360 -25.09 -17.55 -13.96
C PRO A 360 -24.13 -18.32 -14.88
N TYR A 361 -22.81 -18.15 -14.67
CA TYR A 361 -21.76 -18.71 -15.52
C TYR A 361 -21.16 -20.00 -14.94
N LEU A 362 -21.54 -20.39 -13.71
CA LEU A 362 -20.93 -21.53 -13.02
C LEU A 362 -21.14 -22.87 -13.72
N SER A 363 -22.17 -23.05 -14.54
CA SER A 363 -22.41 -24.29 -15.31
C SER A 363 -21.33 -24.55 -16.35
N GLU A 364 -20.87 -23.50 -17.03
CA GLU A 364 -19.93 -23.55 -18.15
C GLU A 364 -18.47 -23.69 -17.69
N ILE A 365 -18.13 -23.08 -16.56
CA ILE A 365 -16.77 -23.05 -16.01
C ILE A 365 -16.38 -24.43 -15.44
N ASP A 366 -15.26 -25.03 -15.85
CA ASP A 366 -14.81 -26.30 -15.25
C ASP A 366 -14.14 -26.08 -13.88
N ALA A 367 -13.22 -25.11 -13.78
CA ALA A 367 -12.63 -24.70 -12.51
C ALA A 367 -12.68 -23.18 -12.31
N LEU A 368 -12.90 -22.73 -11.08
CA LEU A 368 -13.02 -21.31 -10.73
C LEU A 368 -12.10 -20.98 -9.55
N VAL A 369 -11.25 -19.98 -9.71
CA VAL A 369 -10.32 -19.48 -8.70
C VAL A 369 -10.61 -18.01 -8.44
N ALA A 370 -10.89 -17.64 -7.18
CA ALA A 370 -10.83 -16.25 -6.75
C ALA A 370 -9.37 -15.91 -6.44
N ALA A 371 -8.77 -15.03 -7.24
CA ALA A 371 -7.39 -14.61 -7.12
C ALA A 371 -7.20 -13.24 -6.45
N TRP A 372 -8.30 -12.56 -6.16
CA TRP A 372 -8.35 -11.23 -5.55
C TRP A 372 -7.58 -10.19 -6.39
N LEU A 373 -6.79 -9.33 -5.75
CA LEU A 373 -5.82 -8.46 -6.40
C LEU A 373 -4.42 -8.95 -5.96
N PRO A 374 -3.77 -9.86 -6.70
CA PRO A 374 -2.54 -10.53 -6.26
C PRO A 374 -1.26 -9.68 -6.33
N GLY A 375 -1.31 -8.44 -6.83
CA GLY A 375 -0.11 -7.58 -6.87
C GLY A 375 0.91 -8.02 -7.93
N THR A 376 2.20 -7.77 -7.68
CA THR A 376 3.23 -7.89 -8.74
C THR A 376 3.68 -9.31 -9.06
N GLU A 377 3.35 -10.30 -8.23
CA GLU A 377 3.99 -11.62 -8.26
C GLU A 377 3.06 -12.72 -8.81
N GLY A 378 2.61 -12.56 -10.05
CA GLY A 378 1.67 -13.47 -10.72
C GLY A 378 2.16 -14.93 -10.80
N GLN A 379 3.46 -15.18 -10.59
CA GLN A 379 4.02 -16.52 -10.43
C GLN A 379 3.34 -17.31 -9.30
N GLY A 380 2.86 -16.66 -8.24
CA GLY A 380 2.10 -17.32 -7.17
C GLY A 380 0.74 -17.88 -7.62
N VAL A 381 0.21 -17.43 -8.76
CA VAL A 381 -1.00 -18.00 -9.38
C VAL A 381 -0.64 -19.30 -10.11
N ALA A 382 0.42 -19.30 -10.92
CA ALA A 382 0.88 -20.50 -11.62
C ALA A 382 1.34 -21.61 -10.64
N ASP A 383 1.97 -21.23 -9.52
CA ASP A 383 2.42 -22.13 -8.44
C ASP A 383 1.33 -23.13 -7.98
N VAL A 384 0.06 -22.69 -7.89
CA VAL A 384 -1.07 -23.55 -7.48
C VAL A 384 -1.87 -24.10 -8.65
N LEU A 385 -1.98 -23.37 -9.76
CA LEU A 385 -2.67 -23.87 -10.97
C LEU A 385 -2.00 -25.13 -11.51
N PHE A 386 -0.66 -25.19 -11.48
CA PHE A 386 0.14 -26.33 -11.95
C PHE A 386 0.61 -27.28 -10.83
N GLY A 387 0.13 -27.08 -9.60
CA GLY A 387 0.33 -28.02 -8.50
C GLY A 387 1.76 -28.12 -7.95
N ASP A 388 2.58 -27.05 -8.03
CA ASP A 388 3.80 -26.98 -7.23
C ASP A 388 3.44 -26.87 -5.74
N TYR A 389 2.39 -26.09 -5.44
CA TYR A 389 1.76 -25.93 -4.13
C TYR A 389 0.27 -26.28 -4.18
N ASP A 390 -0.29 -26.65 -3.03
CA ASP A 390 -1.73 -26.91 -2.90
C ASP A 390 -2.52 -25.63 -2.61
N PHE A 391 -3.74 -25.54 -3.14
CA PHE A 391 -4.70 -24.51 -2.76
C PHE A 391 -5.05 -24.61 -1.27
N THR A 392 -4.82 -23.52 -0.53
CA THR A 392 -5.05 -23.43 0.92
C THR A 392 -5.94 -22.26 1.34
N GLY A 393 -6.14 -21.27 0.47
CA GLY A 393 -6.94 -20.08 0.75
C GLY A 393 -8.41 -20.42 1.05
N LYS A 394 -9.01 -19.60 1.93
CA LYS A 394 -10.42 -19.67 2.33
C LYS A 394 -11.06 -18.30 2.20
N LEU A 395 -12.35 -18.26 1.87
CA LEU A 395 -13.11 -17.03 1.72
C LEU A 395 -13.17 -16.24 3.03
N ALA A 396 -12.51 -15.09 3.07
CA ALA A 396 -12.61 -14.12 4.16
C ALA A 396 -13.90 -13.25 4.08
N ARG A 397 -14.73 -13.44 3.05
CA ARG A 397 -16.04 -12.80 2.87
C ARG A 397 -17.04 -13.80 2.29
N THR A 398 -18.32 -13.64 2.66
CA THR A 398 -19.44 -14.33 2.02
C THR A 398 -19.49 -14.03 0.52
N TRP A 399 -19.64 -15.06 -0.32
CA TRP A 399 -20.02 -14.88 -1.73
C TRP A 399 -21.54 -14.98 -1.86
N PHE A 400 -22.18 -13.92 -2.35
CA PHE A 400 -23.64 -13.86 -2.56
C PHE A 400 -24.05 -14.58 -3.85
N LYS A 401 -25.33 -14.94 -3.95
CA LYS A 401 -25.98 -15.44 -5.17
C LYS A 401 -26.37 -14.26 -6.06
N THR A 402 -27.20 -13.36 -5.53
CA THR A 402 -27.62 -12.10 -6.16
C THR A 402 -27.29 -10.90 -5.27
N VAL A 403 -27.19 -9.71 -5.87
CA VAL A 403 -26.94 -8.47 -5.12
C VAL A 403 -28.11 -8.06 -4.22
N ASP A 404 -29.33 -8.53 -4.51
CA ASP A 404 -30.53 -8.25 -3.69
C ASP A 404 -30.45 -8.89 -2.29
N GLN A 405 -29.54 -9.84 -2.08
CA GLN A 405 -29.25 -10.40 -0.76
C GLN A 405 -28.44 -9.44 0.13
N LEU A 406 -27.88 -8.35 -0.41
CA LEU A 406 -26.95 -7.50 0.34
C LEU A 406 -27.68 -6.46 1.21
N PRO A 407 -27.22 -6.20 2.44
CA PRO A 407 -26.05 -6.80 3.10
C PRO A 407 -26.35 -8.17 3.74
N MET A 408 -25.52 -9.18 3.45
CA MET A 408 -25.59 -10.52 4.05
C MET A 408 -24.21 -11.00 4.53
N ASN A 409 -24.10 -11.32 5.82
CA ASN A 409 -22.86 -11.71 6.51
C ASN A 409 -23.06 -12.99 7.32
N VAL A 410 -21.95 -13.66 7.63
CA VAL A 410 -21.98 -14.89 8.44
C VAL A 410 -22.57 -14.62 9.83
N GLY A 411 -23.62 -15.37 10.18
CA GLY A 411 -24.39 -15.18 11.42
C GLY A 411 -25.74 -14.48 11.24
N ASP A 412 -26.03 -13.90 10.06
CA ASP A 412 -27.34 -13.31 9.78
C ASP A 412 -28.45 -14.38 9.69
N LYS A 413 -29.68 -14.05 10.11
CA LYS A 413 -30.81 -14.98 10.10
C LYS A 413 -31.23 -15.46 8.69
N HIS A 414 -30.88 -14.70 7.67
CA HIS A 414 -31.21 -14.94 6.26
C HIS A 414 -29.98 -15.35 5.44
N TYR A 415 -28.97 -15.95 6.10
CA TYR A 415 -27.69 -16.31 5.48
C TYR A 415 -27.83 -17.46 4.47
N ASP A 416 -27.98 -17.12 3.19
CA ASP A 416 -28.10 -18.04 2.05
C ASP A 416 -27.05 -17.76 0.95
N PRO A 417 -25.76 -18.03 1.21
CA PRO A 417 -24.67 -17.69 0.30
C PRO A 417 -24.54 -18.66 -0.88
N LEU A 418 -23.89 -18.18 -1.95
CA LEU A 418 -23.40 -19.02 -3.04
C LEU A 418 -22.17 -19.83 -2.58
N PHE A 419 -21.23 -19.14 -1.92
CA PHE A 419 -20.10 -19.76 -1.22
C PHE A 419 -20.00 -19.13 0.18
N PRO A 420 -20.12 -19.92 1.26
CA PRO A 420 -20.11 -19.38 2.62
C PRO A 420 -18.75 -18.84 3.03
N PHE A 421 -18.73 -18.00 4.07
CA PHE A 421 -17.50 -17.59 4.74
C PHE A 421 -16.70 -18.83 5.18
N GLY A 422 -15.38 -18.80 4.98
CA GLY A 422 -14.49 -19.93 5.23
C GLY A 422 -14.53 -21.03 4.16
N PHE A 423 -15.32 -20.90 3.09
CA PHE A 423 -15.30 -21.85 1.97
C PHE A 423 -13.98 -21.80 1.19
N GLY A 424 -13.60 -22.91 0.57
CA GLY A 424 -12.45 -23.00 -0.33
C GLY A 424 -12.03 -24.46 -0.48
N LEU A 425 -12.00 -24.95 -1.71
CA LEU A 425 -11.54 -26.29 -2.03
C LEU A 425 -10.01 -26.38 -1.91
N THR A 426 -9.50 -27.58 -1.68
CA THR A 426 -8.06 -27.87 -1.66
C THR A 426 -7.72 -28.79 -2.82
N THR A 427 -6.63 -28.52 -3.54
CA THR A 427 -5.93 -29.60 -4.24
C THR A 427 -5.18 -30.45 -3.21
N LYS A 428 -4.86 -31.67 -3.59
CA LYS A 428 -3.77 -32.45 -2.98
C LYS A 428 -2.96 -33.00 -4.13
N LYS A 429 -1.64 -33.01 -4.03
CA LYS A 429 -0.82 -33.90 -4.86
C LYS A 429 -1.36 -35.33 -4.72
N GLY A 430 -1.67 -35.96 -5.85
CA GLY A 430 -1.65 -37.42 -5.91
C GLY A 430 -0.25 -37.87 -5.50
N LYS A 431 -0.18 -38.85 -4.60
CA LYS A 431 1.09 -39.49 -4.23
C LYS A 431 1.65 -40.28 -5.39
#